data_AF-A0A0A7CPM6-F1
#
_entry.id   AF-A0A0A7CPM6-F1
#
_cell.length_a   1.000
_cell.length_b   1.000
_cell.length_c   1.000
_cell.angle_alpha   90.00
_cell.angle_beta   90.00
_cell.angle_gamma   90.00
#
_symmetry.space_group_name_H-M   'P 1'
#
loop_
_entity.id
_entity.type
_entity.pdbx_description
1 polymer ?
#
loop_
_entity_poly.entity_id
_entity_poly.type
_entity_poly.pdbx_seq_one_letter_code
_entity_poly.pdbx_strand_id
1 'polypeptide(L)'
;MRTWFSLALATAAAACPGGHLLTSTPSLCGDVCPPQGGVKAQACVFYPSTLSDFKCEQSSLGTCANSTEAGCTVKCLSNTWADRGSYAIGIRGTSGSFGRSEPIRVVKDYRAANVTELILKNFNDEKYDLTLLDGAFTRSSLTSLWIENVKLSLQEHVFPPQVQALVLRNTGVRWIPKEVFGLKALKTLEISGQYVDTTQLSADEKDFLAKINATISS
;
A
#
# COMPACT_ATOMS: atom_id res chain seq x y z
N MET A 1 -45.41 -22.56 -28.92
CA MET A 1 -43.95 -22.78 -28.75
C MET A 1 -43.39 -21.57 -28.00
N ARG A 2 -42.99 -21.73 -26.74
CA ARG A 2 -42.30 -20.70 -25.95
C ARG A 2 -40.85 -21.14 -25.80
N THR A 3 -39.97 -20.56 -26.59
CA THR A 3 -38.52 -20.71 -26.44
C THR A 3 -38.06 -19.86 -25.27
N TRP A 4 -37.62 -20.51 -24.19
CA TRP A 4 -36.92 -19.86 -23.10
C TRP A 4 -35.49 -19.57 -23.55
N PHE A 5 -35.14 -18.29 -23.64
CA PHE A 5 -33.74 -17.85 -23.73
C PHE A 5 -33.17 -17.82 -22.31
N SER A 6 -32.38 -18.82 -21.97
CA SER A 6 -31.52 -18.77 -20.78
C SER A 6 -30.35 -17.82 -21.07
N LEU A 7 -30.38 -16.61 -20.52
CA LEU A 7 -29.20 -15.76 -20.46
C LEU A 7 -28.20 -16.39 -19.47
N ALA A 8 -27.14 -16.99 -19.98
CA ALA A 8 -25.97 -17.29 -19.18
C ALA A 8 -25.23 -15.97 -18.89
N LEU A 9 -25.29 -15.48 -17.65
CA LEU A 9 -24.36 -14.46 -17.19
C LEU A 9 -22.97 -15.09 -17.12
N ALA A 10 -22.13 -14.77 -18.10
CA ALA A 10 -20.70 -15.00 -17.98
C ALA A 10 -20.15 -14.03 -16.92
N THR A 11 -19.97 -14.51 -15.70
CA THR A 11 -19.17 -13.80 -14.70
C THR A 11 -17.74 -13.78 -15.22
N ALA A 12 -17.31 -12.66 -15.79
CA ALA A 12 -15.91 -12.44 -16.10
C ALA A 12 -15.13 -12.58 -14.80
N ALA A 13 -14.35 -13.67 -14.67
CA ALA A 13 -13.45 -13.83 -13.56
C ALA A 13 -12.54 -12.60 -13.50
N ALA A 14 -12.46 -11.94 -12.34
CA ALA A 14 -11.56 -10.82 -12.18
C ALA A 14 -10.13 -11.28 -12.52
N ALA A 15 -9.49 -10.58 -13.45
CA ALA A 15 -8.16 -10.93 -13.92
C ALA A 15 -7.11 -10.56 -12.87
N CYS A 16 -6.03 -11.35 -12.81
CA CYS A 16 -4.89 -11.06 -11.97
C CYS A 16 -4.32 -9.67 -12.24
N PRO A 17 -3.93 -8.88 -11.22
CA PRO A 17 -3.24 -7.62 -11.45
C PRO A 17 -1.90 -7.86 -12.18
N GLY A 18 -1.46 -6.89 -12.99
CA GLY A 18 -0.18 -6.98 -13.72
C GLY A 18 1.07 -6.80 -12.85
N GLY A 19 0.93 -6.80 -11.53
CA GLY A 19 2.00 -6.51 -10.57
C GLY A 19 1.70 -7.09 -9.19
N HIS A 20 2.72 -7.15 -8.35
CA HIS A 20 2.58 -7.51 -6.94
C HIS A 20 1.82 -6.41 -6.19
N LEU A 21 0.51 -6.64 -6.03
CA LEU A 21 -0.44 -5.67 -5.51
C LEU A 21 -0.71 -5.91 -4.02
N LEU A 22 -0.46 -4.91 -3.18
CA LEU A 22 -0.94 -4.84 -1.80
C LEU A 22 -2.37 -4.30 -1.75
N THR A 23 -3.26 -5.02 -1.06
CA THR A 23 -4.66 -4.63 -0.87
C THR A 23 -5.26 -5.16 0.44
N SER A 24 -6.50 -4.77 0.76
CA SER A 24 -7.27 -5.26 1.90
C SER A 24 -8.73 -5.54 1.53
N THR A 25 -9.01 -5.94 0.29
CA THR A 25 -10.37 -6.23 -0.14
C THR A 25 -10.94 -7.42 0.66
N PRO A 26 -12.16 -7.32 1.22
CA PRO A 26 -12.73 -8.40 2.05
C PRO A 26 -12.89 -9.73 1.30
N SER A 27 -13.20 -9.70 0.01
CA SER A 27 -13.31 -10.91 -0.81
C SER A 27 -12.01 -11.69 -0.88
N LEU A 28 -10.87 -10.99 -0.86
CA LEU A 28 -9.55 -11.60 -0.95
C LEU A 28 -8.98 -11.88 0.45
N CYS A 29 -8.80 -10.83 1.24
CA CYS A 29 -8.17 -10.94 2.55
C CYS A 29 -9.08 -11.53 3.62
N GLY A 30 -10.39 -11.46 3.42
CA GLY A 30 -11.36 -12.07 4.30
C GLY A 30 -11.71 -13.50 3.89
N ASP A 31 -12.16 -13.69 2.66
CA ASP A 31 -12.81 -14.95 2.26
C ASP A 31 -11.85 -15.97 1.66
N VAL A 32 -10.82 -15.53 0.93
CA VAL A 32 -9.78 -16.43 0.39
C VAL A 32 -8.75 -16.79 1.46
N CYS A 33 -8.38 -15.83 2.30
CA CYS A 33 -7.33 -16.05 3.29
C CYS A 33 -7.79 -16.90 4.47
N PRO A 34 -7.00 -17.91 4.87
CA PRO A 34 -7.31 -18.70 6.05
C PRO A 34 -7.27 -17.80 7.30
N PRO A 35 -8.08 -18.11 8.34
CA PRO A 35 -7.96 -17.43 9.62
C PRO A 35 -6.56 -17.59 10.22
N GLN A 36 -6.00 -16.49 10.72
CA GLN A 36 -4.67 -16.43 11.33
C GLN A 36 -4.84 -15.91 12.76
N GLY A 37 -4.56 -16.75 13.76
CA GLY A 37 -4.83 -16.40 15.17
C GLY A 37 -6.31 -16.16 15.49
N GLY A 38 -7.21 -16.88 14.80
CA GLY A 38 -8.66 -16.77 14.99
C GLY A 38 -9.33 -15.57 14.29
N VAL A 39 -8.57 -14.76 13.55
CA VAL A 39 -9.08 -13.60 12.81
C VAL A 39 -8.75 -13.71 11.31
N LYS A 40 -9.63 -13.19 10.45
CA LYS A 40 -9.38 -13.09 9.00
C LYS A 40 -8.21 -12.15 8.71
N ALA A 41 -7.41 -12.44 7.69
CA ALA A 41 -6.32 -11.56 7.27
C ALA A 41 -6.85 -10.17 6.90
N GLN A 42 -6.13 -9.11 7.27
CA GLN A 42 -6.55 -7.74 6.99
C GLN A 42 -5.86 -7.13 5.76
N ALA A 43 -4.79 -7.75 5.28
CA ALA A 43 -4.06 -7.31 4.11
C ALA A 43 -3.46 -8.49 3.36
N CYS A 44 -3.28 -8.32 2.05
CA CYS A 44 -2.76 -9.36 1.19
C CYS A 44 -1.92 -8.80 0.05
N VAL A 45 -1.04 -9.65 -0.48
CA VAL A 45 -0.22 -9.33 -1.66
C VAL A 45 -0.50 -10.34 -2.77
N PHE A 46 -0.79 -9.85 -3.98
CA PHE A 46 -0.92 -10.70 -5.16
C PHE A 46 0.44 -11.16 -5.71
N TYR A 47 0.48 -12.39 -6.21
CA TYR A 47 1.58 -12.99 -6.96
C TYR A 47 1.02 -13.49 -8.29
N PRO A 48 1.03 -12.64 -9.33
CA PRO A 48 0.61 -13.03 -10.66
C PRO A 48 1.53 -14.10 -11.23
N SER A 49 0.96 -15.18 -11.76
CA SER A 49 1.73 -16.28 -12.38
C SER A 49 2.41 -15.87 -13.70
N THR A 50 2.02 -14.73 -14.26
CA THR A 50 2.64 -14.12 -15.44
C THR A 50 3.99 -13.48 -15.12
N LEU A 51 4.30 -13.22 -13.84
CA LEU A 51 5.57 -12.70 -13.39
C LEU A 51 6.46 -13.86 -12.92
N SER A 52 7.72 -13.87 -13.37
CA SER A 52 8.68 -14.95 -13.07
C SER A 52 9.69 -14.58 -11.99
N ASP A 53 9.64 -13.36 -11.48
CA ASP A 53 10.61 -12.77 -10.55
C ASP A 53 10.37 -13.18 -9.10
N PHE A 54 9.11 -13.38 -8.69
CA PHE A 54 8.78 -13.87 -7.35
C PHE A 54 7.66 -14.89 -7.36
N LYS A 55 7.84 -15.93 -6.57
CA LYS A 55 6.78 -16.87 -6.21
C LYS A 55 6.27 -16.54 -4.80
N CYS A 56 5.02 -16.86 -4.55
CA CYS A 56 4.49 -16.77 -3.20
C CYS A 56 5.12 -17.88 -2.36
N GLU A 57 5.80 -17.48 -1.28
CA GLU A 57 6.42 -18.38 -0.32
C GLU A 57 5.85 -18.14 1.07
N GLN A 58 5.65 -19.22 1.82
CA GLN A 58 5.24 -19.17 3.22
C GLN A 58 6.34 -18.46 4.03
N SER A 59 5.97 -17.55 4.93
CA SER A 59 6.95 -16.93 5.83
C SER A 59 6.32 -16.39 7.11
N SER A 60 7.16 -15.86 7.99
CA SER A 60 6.75 -15.03 9.12
C SER A 60 6.21 -13.65 8.70
N LEU A 61 5.79 -13.47 7.45
CA LEU A 61 4.94 -12.35 7.02
C LEU A 61 3.56 -12.78 6.57
N GLY A 62 3.30 -14.07 6.42
CA GLY A 62 2.00 -14.53 6.00
C GLY A 62 2.02 -15.87 5.31
N THR A 63 0.82 -16.31 4.96
CA THR A 63 0.59 -17.61 4.35
C THR A 63 0.08 -17.47 2.92
N CYS A 64 0.62 -18.26 2.00
CA CYS A 64 0.13 -18.30 0.64
C CYS A 64 -1.17 -19.11 0.54
N ALA A 65 -2.12 -18.58 -0.22
CA ALA A 65 -3.40 -19.19 -0.55
C ALA A 65 -3.70 -19.01 -2.04
N ASN A 66 -4.49 -19.92 -2.60
CA ASN A 66 -4.94 -19.81 -3.99
C ASN A 66 -5.99 -18.71 -4.09
N SER A 67 -5.81 -17.79 -5.04
CA SER A 67 -6.78 -16.73 -5.30
C SER A 67 -8.02 -17.29 -6.00
N THR A 68 -9.15 -16.59 -5.87
CA THR A 68 -10.31 -16.78 -6.75
C THR A 68 -10.07 -16.22 -8.16
N GLU A 69 -9.13 -15.29 -8.28
CA GLU A 69 -8.66 -14.69 -9.53
C GLU A 69 -7.77 -15.66 -10.30
N ALA A 70 -8.11 -15.89 -11.56
CA ALA A 70 -7.38 -16.82 -12.42
C ALA A 70 -5.93 -16.34 -12.62
N GLY A 71 -4.97 -17.24 -12.38
CA GLY A 71 -3.54 -16.97 -12.58
C GLY A 71 -2.89 -16.19 -11.44
N CYS A 72 -3.45 -16.17 -10.23
CA CYS A 72 -2.77 -15.61 -9.06
C CYS A 72 -2.66 -16.60 -7.90
N THR A 73 -1.56 -16.47 -7.16
CA THR A 73 -1.51 -16.81 -5.73
C THR A 73 -1.58 -15.53 -4.92
N VAL A 74 -2.09 -15.61 -3.70
CA VAL A 74 -2.14 -14.47 -2.78
C VAL A 74 -1.39 -14.84 -1.51
N LYS A 75 -0.61 -13.89 -0.99
CA LYS A 75 -0.06 -13.99 0.36
C LYS A 75 -0.93 -13.23 1.33
N CYS A 76 -1.52 -13.97 2.25
CA CYS A 76 -2.35 -13.48 3.35
C CYS A 76 -1.43 -13.01 4.47
N LEU A 77 -1.29 -11.69 4.62
CA LEU A 77 -0.37 -11.12 5.58
C LEU A 77 -0.87 -11.31 7.01
N SER A 78 -0.01 -11.74 7.94
CA SER A 78 -0.46 -11.96 9.32
C SER A 78 -0.75 -10.66 10.05
N ASN A 79 -1.91 -10.67 10.69
CA ASN A 79 -2.36 -9.64 11.61
C ASN A 79 -1.56 -9.65 12.93
N THR A 80 -0.85 -10.74 13.24
CA THR A 80 -0.17 -10.92 14.54
C THR A 80 1.06 -10.03 14.74
N TRP A 81 1.50 -9.32 13.71
CA TRP A 81 2.63 -8.37 13.81
C TRP A 81 2.20 -6.91 13.83
N ALA A 82 0.89 -6.63 13.78
CA ALA A 82 0.41 -5.31 14.10
C ALA A 82 0.58 -5.10 15.61
N ASP A 83 1.61 -4.35 16.02
CA ASP A 83 1.82 -4.01 17.42
C ASP A 83 1.13 -2.69 17.73
N ARG A 84 0.11 -2.72 18.60
CA ARG A 84 -0.70 -1.54 18.97
C ARG A 84 -1.25 -0.77 17.75
N GLY A 85 -1.58 -1.49 16.68
CA GLY A 85 -2.10 -0.91 15.43
C GLY A 85 -1.04 -0.42 14.44
N SER A 86 0.26 -0.55 14.76
CA SER A 86 1.36 -0.27 13.85
C SER A 86 1.81 -1.53 13.12
N TYR A 87 1.93 -1.44 11.80
CA TYR A 87 2.31 -2.57 10.96
C TYR A 87 3.37 -2.16 9.94
N ALA A 88 4.54 -2.81 10.03
CA ALA A 88 5.66 -2.58 9.12
C ALA A 88 5.80 -3.73 8.12
N ILE A 89 5.85 -3.38 6.83
CA ILE A 89 6.07 -4.29 5.73
C ILE A 89 7.33 -3.85 4.97
N GLY A 90 8.31 -4.74 4.91
CA GLY A 90 9.47 -4.54 4.07
C GLY A 90 9.11 -4.63 2.59
N ILE A 91 9.71 -3.79 1.75
CA ILE A 91 9.65 -3.91 0.29
C ILE A 91 10.96 -4.51 -0.20
N ARG A 92 10.87 -5.59 -0.98
CA ARG A 92 12.04 -6.26 -1.57
C ARG A 92 12.05 -6.23 -3.10
N GLY A 93 13.25 -6.29 -3.67
CA GLY A 93 13.48 -6.54 -5.08
C GLY A 93 14.07 -7.93 -5.32
N THR A 94 14.54 -8.15 -6.54
CA THR A 94 15.01 -9.47 -7.01
C THR A 94 16.37 -9.86 -6.44
N SER A 95 17.11 -8.88 -5.92
CA SER A 95 18.38 -9.00 -5.23
C SER A 95 18.23 -8.41 -3.82
N GLY A 96 18.96 -8.96 -2.86
CA GLY A 96 18.84 -8.55 -1.45
C GLY A 96 17.57 -9.11 -0.80
N SER A 97 17.73 -10.06 0.14
CA SER A 97 16.62 -10.55 0.96
C SER A 97 16.97 -10.33 2.42
N PHE A 98 16.24 -9.43 3.06
CA PHE A 98 16.24 -9.28 4.51
C PHE A 98 14.82 -9.52 5.02
N GLY A 99 14.67 -10.60 5.79
CA GLY A 99 13.54 -10.86 6.67
C GLY A 99 12.14 -10.59 6.09
N ARG A 100 11.34 -9.85 6.87
CA ARG A 100 9.91 -9.57 6.65
C ARG A 100 9.69 -8.56 5.51
N SER A 101 9.88 -9.01 4.27
CA SER A 101 9.68 -8.17 3.08
C SER A 101 8.88 -8.87 1.99
N GLU A 102 8.07 -8.11 1.25
CA GLU A 102 7.30 -8.57 0.10
C GLU A 102 7.59 -7.74 -1.16
N PRO A 103 7.45 -8.31 -2.37
CA PRO A 103 7.81 -7.63 -3.61
C PRO A 103 6.76 -6.60 -4.06
N ILE A 104 6.19 -5.83 -3.13
CA ILE A 104 5.08 -4.91 -3.38
C ILE A 104 5.52 -3.82 -4.36
N ARG A 105 4.79 -3.72 -5.47
CA ARG A 105 4.99 -2.70 -6.52
C ARG A 105 3.83 -1.73 -6.63
N VAL A 106 2.65 -2.16 -6.20
CA VAL A 106 1.42 -1.40 -6.34
C VAL A 106 0.64 -1.49 -5.02
N VAL A 107 0.02 -0.40 -4.60
CA VAL A 107 -0.98 -0.40 -3.54
C VAL A 107 -2.31 0.05 -4.09
N LYS A 108 -3.36 -0.72 -3.79
CA LYS A 108 -4.74 -0.41 -4.17
C LYS A 108 -5.67 -0.78 -3.03
N ASP A 109 -6.53 0.15 -2.66
CA ASP A 109 -7.68 -0.12 -1.81
C ASP A 109 -7.33 -0.81 -0.48
N TYR A 110 -6.35 -0.25 0.22
CA TYR A 110 -5.92 -0.73 1.53
C TYR A 110 -6.90 -0.24 2.62
N ARG A 111 -7.40 -1.18 3.43
CA ARG A 111 -8.57 -1.03 4.32
C ARG A 111 -8.45 -1.85 5.62
N ALA A 112 -7.24 -2.22 6.01
CA ALA A 112 -7.04 -2.98 7.25
C ALA A 112 -7.58 -2.18 8.45
N ALA A 113 -8.68 -2.67 9.05
CA ALA A 113 -9.44 -1.90 10.04
C ALA A 113 -8.70 -1.71 11.37
N ASN A 114 -7.83 -2.66 11.75
CA ASN A 114 -7.08 -2.59 13.01
C ASN A 114 -5.65 -2.06 12.82
N VAL A 115 -5.32 -1.57 11.63
CA VAL A 115 -4.02 -0.95 11.34
C VAL A 115 -4.24 0.56 11.26
N THR A 116 -3.68 1.27 12.24
CA THR A 116 -3.72 2.74 12.34
C THR A 116 -2.39 3.36 11.90
N GLU A 117 -1.32 2.58 11.90
CA GLU A 117 -0.02 2.97 11.35
C GLU A 117 0.48 1.92 10.37
N LEU A 118 0.86 2.36 9.17
CA LEU A 118 1.47 1.51 8.14
C LEU A 118 2.83 2.07 7.75
N ILE A 119 3.84 1.19 7.78
CA ILE A 119 5.20 1.50 7.37
C ILE A 119 5.54 0.61 6.18
N LEU A 120 5.74 1.22 5.01
CA LEU A 120 6.21 0.58 3.79
C LEU A 120 7.66 0.99 3.57
N LYS A 121 8.60 0.08 3.84
CA LYS A 121 10.02 0.41 3.89
C LYS A 121 10.86 -0.55 3.07
N ASN A 122 11.65 -0.03 2.16
CA ASN A 122 12.70 -0.81 1.53
C ASN A 122 13.99 -0.73 2.37
N PHE A 123 14.53 -1.89 2.75
CA PHE A 123 15.76 -1.98 3.55
C PHE A 123 17.04 -2.15 2.71
N ASN A 124 16.92 -2.21 1.38
CA ASN A 124 18.06 -2.38 0.48
C ASN A 124 18.60 -1.02 0.02
N ASP A 125 19.87 -0.99 -0.40
CA ASP A 125 20.48 0.23 -0.95
C ASP A 125 19.85 0.64 -2.29
N GLU A 126 19.48 -0.35 -3.11
CA GLU A 126 18.75 -0.12 -4.35
C GLU A 126 17.28 0.20 -4.06
N LYS A 127 16.77 1.28 -4.66
CA LYS A 127 15.36 1.64 -4.58
C LYS A 127 14.50 0.89 -5.60
N TYR A 128 13.38 0.36 -5.13
CA TYR A 128 12.36 -0.27 -5.96
C TYR A 128 11.15 0.63 -6.21
N ASP A 129 10.47 0.42 -7.34
CA ASP A 129 9.29 1.18 -7.70
C ASP A 129 8.10 0.81 -6.81
N LEU A 130 7.40 1.83 -6.31
CA LEU A 130 6.15 1.70 -5.59
C LEU A 130 5.14 2.69 -6.17
N THR A 131 4.05 2.17 -6.73
CA THR A 131 2.96 2.97 -7.26
C THR A 131 1.76 2.94 -6.31
N LEU A 132 1.30 4.11 -5.89
CA LEU A 132 0.03 4.25 -5.18
C LEU A 132 -1.05 4.62 -6.20
N LEU A 133 -2.04 3.74 -6.37
CA LEU A 133 -3.18 4.01 -7.26
C LEU A 133 -4.19 4.96 -6.63
N ASP A 134 -5.06 5.53 -7.45
CA ASP A 134 -6.14 6.40 -6.98
C ASP A 134 -6.93 5.75 -5.84
N GLY A 135 -7.11 6.51 -4.77
CA GLY A 135 -7.78 6.05 -3.57
C GLY A 135 -7.03 5.02 -2.73
N ALA A 136 -5.72 4.76 -2.97
CA ALA A 136 -4.94 3.68 -2.35
C ALA A 136 -5.18 3.48 -0.85
N PHE A 137 -5.25 4.57 -0.07
CA PHE A 137 -5.47 4.52 1.38
C PHE A 137 -6.70 5.30 1.87
N THR A 138 -7.54 5.84 0.98
CA THR A 138 -8.67 6.73 1.35
C THR A 138 -9.71 6.07 2.25
N ARG A 139 -9.85 4.75 2.14
CA ARG A 139 -10.78 3.93 2.92
C ARG A 139 -10.11 3.18 4.08
N SER A 140 -8.85 3.48 4.35
CA SER A 140 -8.10 2.89 5.47
C SER A 140 -8.48 3.52 6.80
N SER A 141 -8.06 2.90 7.90
CA SER A 141 -8.13 3.50 9.25
C SER A 141 -6.82 4.19 9.65
N LEU A 142 -5.92 4.43 8.68
CA LEU A 142 -4.58 4.94 8.96
C LEU A 142 -4.62 6.38 9.47
N THR A 143 -4.00 6.60 10.62
CA THR A 143 -3.66 7.92 11.16
C THR A 143 -2.19 8.26 10.94
N SER A 144 -1.37 7.26 10.62
CA SER A 144 0.08 7.39 10.39
C SER A 144 0.46 6.56 9.15
N LEU A 145 1.15 7.17 8.18
CA LEU A 145 1.60 6.50 6.96
C LEU A 145 3.05 6.87 6.67
N TRP A 146 3.89 5.84 6.58
CA TRP A 146 5.33 5.97 6.35
C TRP A 146 5.70 5.21 5.09
N ILE A 147 6.35 5.90 4.17
CA ILE A 147 6.87 5.32 2.93
C ILE A 147 8.34 5.70 2.84
N GLU A 148 9.20 4.69 2.84
CA GLU A 148 10.64 4.88 2.96
C GLU A 148 11.42 4.13 1.88
N ASN A 149 12.37 4.83 1.27
CA ASN A 149 13.44 4.29 0.43
C ASN A 149 12.97 3.56 -0.85
N VAL A 150 11.94 4.11 -1.50
CA VAL A 150 11.38 3.60 -2.77
C VAL A 150 11.48 4.65 -3.86
N LYS A 151 11.21 4.27 -5.11
CA LYS A 151 10.88 5.20 -6.19
C LYS A 151 9.36 5.34 -6.21
N LEU A 152 8.85 6.39 -5.54
CA LEU A 152 7.43 6.56 -5.33
C LEU A 152 6.76 7.22 -6.54
N SER A 153 5.72 6.56 -7.07
CA SER A 153 4.80 7.11 -8.05
C SER A 153 3.42 7.26 -7.43
N LEU A 154 2.81 8.43 -7.58
CA LEU A 154 1.52 8.78 -6.97
C LEU A 154 0.49 9.05 -8.06
N GLN A 155 -0.65 8.38 -8.01
CA GLN A 155 -1.88 8.87 -8.64
C GLN A 155 -2.57 9.90 -7.75
N GLU A 156 -3.76 10.34 -8.15
CA GLU A 156 -4.54 11.30 -7.37
C GLU A 156 -5.17 10.64 -6.11
N HIS A 157 -5.52 11.44 -5.11
CA HIS A 157 -6.26 11.06 -3.90
C HIS A 157 -5.71 9.80 -3.19
N VAL A 158 -4.39 9.69 -3.02
CA VAL A 158 -3.79 8.46 -2.47
C VAL A 158 -3.83 8.39 -0.95
N PHE A 159 -3.76 9.55 -0.28
CA PHE A 159 -3.57 9.62 1.17
C PHE A 159 -4.90 9.50 1.94
N PRO A 160 -4.91 8.92 3.16
CA PRO A 160 -6.10 8.85 3.98
C PRO A 160 -6.51 10.27 4.44
N PRO A 161 -7.79 10.67 4.33
CA PRO A 161 -8.23 12.02 4.72
C PRO A 161 -8.06 12.30 6.22
N GLN A 162 -8.03 11.27 7.06
CA GLN A 162 -7.82 11.35 8.50
C GLN A 162 -6.36 11.23 8.95
N VAL A 163 -5.40 11.15 8.02
CA VAL A 163 -3.98 10.98 8.36
C VAL A 163 -3.48 12.18 9.17
N GLN A 164 -2.78 11.90 10.27
CA GLN A 164 -2.21 12.88 11.18
C GLN A 164 -0.68 12.97 11.02
N ALA A 165 -0.03 11.86 10.65
CA ALA A 165 1.40 11.80 10.37
C ALA A 165 1.64 11.19 8.98
N LEU A 166 2.31 11.94 8.11
CA LEU A 166 2.74 11.48 6.81
C LEU A 166 4.25 11.61 6.69
N VAL A 167 4.93 10.49 6.42
CA VAL A 167 6.37 10.39 6.31
C VAL A 167 6.75 9.84 4.95
N LEU A 168 7.46 10.63 4.14
CA LEU A 168 7.96 10.28 2.82
C LEU A 168 9.48 10.43 2.80
N ARG A 169 10.22 9.38 3.18
CA ARG A 169 11.69 9.42 3.26
C ARG A 169 12.35 8.77 2.06
N ASN A 170 13.29 9.46 1.43
CA ASN A 170 14.08 8.94 0.33
C ASN A 170 13.22 8.27 -0.77
N THR A 171 12.01 8.80 -1.01
CA THR A 171 11.00 8.34 -1.96
C THR A 171 11.19 8.89 -3.38
N GLY A 172 12.07 9.91 -3.53
CA GLY A 172 12.34 10.55 -4.82
C GLY A 172 11.29 11.57 -5.27
N VAL A 173 10.34 11.93 -4.40
CA VAL A 173 9.41 13.03 -4.66
C VAL A 173 10.18 14.34 -4.78
N ARG A 174 9.94 15.09 -5.86
CA ARG A 174 10.62 16.36 -6.13
C ARG A 174 9.86 17.58 -5.64
N TRP A 175 8.56 17.42 -5.37
CA TRP A 175 7.68 18.45 -4.86
C TRP A 175 6.80 17.86 -3.77
N ILE A 176 6.27 18.70 -2.90
CA ILE A 176 5.24 18.30 -1.95
C ILE A 176 3.97 17.97 -2.76
N PRO A 177 3.43 16.74 -2.68
CA PRO A 177 2.22 16.39 -3.41
C PRO A 177 1.07 17.32 -3.05
N LYS A 178 0.34 17.87 -4.03
CA LYS A 178 -0.68 18.90 -3.80
C LYS A 178 -1.80 18.45 -2.84
N GLU A 179 -2.10 17.16 -2.83
CA GLU A 179 -3.05 16.54 -1.89
C GLU A 179 -2.70 16.75 -0.42
N VAL A 180 -1.41 16.89 -0.09
CA VAL A 180 -0.95 17.11 1.29
C VAL A 180 -1.60 18.35 1.90
N PHE A 181 -1.76 19.41 1.10
CA PHE A 181 -2.37 20.66 1.53
C PHE A 181 -3.90 20.55 1.76
N GLY A 182 -4.52 19.48 1.26
CA GLY A 182 -5.92 19.15 1.51
C GLY A 182 -6.16 18.31 2.79
N LEU A 183 -5.10 17.80 3.43
CA LEU A 183 -5.19 16.90 4.58
C LEU A 183 -5.47 17.70 5.88
N LYS A 184 -6.75 17.94 6.16
CA LYS A 184 -7.21 18.75 7.30
C LYS A 184 -6.81 18.22 8.67
N ALA A 185 -6.54 16.91 8.79
CA ALA A 185 -6.15 16.26 10.04
C ALA A 185 -4.62 16.20 10.23
N LEU A 186 -3.84 16.59 9.23
CA LEU A 186 -2.38 16.44 9.24
C LEU A 186 -1.76 17.35 10.30
N LYS A 187 -0.91 16.76 11.13
CA LYS A 187 -0.17 17.45 12.21
C LYS A 187 1.34 17.36 12.00
N THR A 188 1.80 16.28 11.38
CA THR A 188 3.21 16.01 11.12
C THR A 188 3.39 15.64 9.66
N LEU A 189 4.27 16.38 8.98
CA LEU A 189 4.72 16.06 7.64
C LEU A 189 6.24 15.93 7.66
N GLU A 190 6.76 14.79 7.24
CA GLU A 190 8.18 14.62 7.01
C GLU A 190 8.45 14.23 5.57
N ILE A 191 9.29 15.01 4.89
CA ILE A 191 9.79 14.71 3.56
C ILE A 191 11.32 14.88 3.62
N SER A 192 12.04 13.79 3.87
CA SER A 192 13.48 13.83 4.12
C SER A 192 14.30 12.85 3.26
N GLY A 193 15.60 13.06 3.12
CA GLY A 193 16.49 12.18 2.35
C GLY A 193 16.33 12.35 0.83
N GLN A 194 15.82 13.50 0.38
CA GLN A 194 15.73 13.86 -1.04
C GLN A 194 15.69 15.37 -1.23
N TYR A 195 16.02 15.82 -2.43
CA TYR A 195 15.79 17.21 -2.82
C TYR A 195 14.30 17.46 -3.09
N VAL A 196 13.73 18.44 -2.40
CA VAL A 196 12.35 18.92 -2.60
C VAL A 196 12.40 20.38 -3.00
N ASP A 197 11.90 20.69 -4.19
CA ASP A 197 11.74 22.06 -4.65
C ASP A 197 10.52 22.69 -3.98
N THR A 198 10.78 23.70 -3.15
CA THR A 198 9.77 24.49 -2.42
C THR A 198 9.63 25.91 -2.95
N THR A 199 10.32 26.25 -4.05
CA THR A 199 10.34 27.61 -4.60
C THR A 199 8.97 28.03 -5.16
N GLN A 200 8.16 27.06 -5.61
CA GLN A 200 6.85 27.28 -6.22
C GLN A 200 5.67 27.22 -5.24
N LEU A 201 5.92 27.14 -3.94
CA LEU A 201 4.84 27.10 -2.96
C LEU A 201 4.09 28.44 -2.91
N SER A 202 2.76 28.37 -2.94
CA SER A 202 1.88 29.53 -2.74
C SER A 202 1.98 30.05 -1.29
N ALA A 203 1.42 31.24 -1.03
CA ALA A 203 1.33 31.77 0.33
C ALA A 203 0.53 30.83 1.25
N ASP A 204 -0.62 30.35 0.79
CA ASP A 204 -1.48 29.43 1.55
C ASP A 204 -0.78 28.10 1.86
N GLU A 205 0.02 27.58 0.93
CA GLU A 205 0.79 26.35 1.12
C GLU A 205 1.90 26.54 2.16
N LYS A 206 2.58 27.69 2.15
CA LYS A 206 3.58 28.04 3.17
C LYS A 206 2.93 28.21 4.55
N ASP A 207 1.79 28.89 4.60
CA ASP A 207 1.01 29.08 5.83
C ASP A 207 0.50 27.75 6.40
N PHE A 208 0.10 26.82 5.53
CA PHE A 208 -0.24 25.46 5.93
C PHE A 208 0.94 24.75 6.59
N LEU A 209 2.11 24.76 5.94
CA LEU A 209 3.32 24.11 6.47
C LEU A 209 3.77 24.72 7.81
N ALA A 210 3.61 26.03 7.99
CA ALA A 210 3.97 26.72 9.24
C ALA A 210 3.06 26.35 10.43
N LYS A 211 1.85 25.82 10.19
CA LYS A 211 0.89 25.42 11.23
C LYS A 211 1.07 23.97 11.70
N ILE A 212 1.82 23.17 10.96
CA ILE A 212 2.08 21.76 11.26
C ILE A 212 3.55 21.56 11.61
N ASN A 213 3.88 20.41 12.20
CA ASN A 213 5.26 19.99 12.37
C ASN A 213 5.80 19.46 11.03
N ALA A 214 6.23 20.38 10.16
CA ALA A 214 6.81 20.07 8.87
C ALA A 214 8.34 20.00 8.92
N THR A 215 8.91 18.86 8.53
CA THR A 215 10.36 18.68 8.34
C THR A 215 10.63 18.35 6.87
N ILE A 216 11.38 19.22 6.19
CA ILE A 216 11.79 19.04 4.80
C ILE A 216 13.31 19.16 4.75
N SER A 217 14.00 18.06 4.42
CA SER A 217 15.47 18.02 4.42
C SER A 217 16.02 17.09 3.34
N SER A 218 17.19 17.45 2.81
CA SER A 218 17.94 16.61 1.87
C SER A 218 18.80 15.59 2.59
#